data_AF-A0A8J7SUQ2-F1
#
_entry.id   AF-A0A8J7SUQ2-F1
#
_cell.length_a   1.000
_cell.length_b   1.000
_cell.length_c   1.000
_cell.angle_alpha   90.00
_cell.angle_beta   90.00
_cell.angle_gamma   90.00
#
_symmetry.space_group_name_H-M   'P 1'
#
loop_
_entity.id
_entity.type
_entity.pdbx_description
1 polymer ?
#
loop_
_entity_poly.entity_id
_entity_poly.type
_entity_poly.pdbx_seq_one_letter_code
_entity_poly.pdbx_strand_id
1 'polypeptide(L)' 'MHHDWIFDVLRDLQAYASANGLPALAAKAEEALRTAELELIARGTDGDPPDGAPFVLPH' A
#
# COMPACT_ATOMS: atom_id res chain seq x y z
N MET A 1 8.03 -1.88 -4.55
CA MET A 1 7.87 -1.81 -6.01
C MET A 1 6.58 -2.42 -6.56
N HIS A 2 5.89 -3.37 -5.91
CA HIS A 2 4.59 -3.88 -6.42
C HIS A 2 3.36 -3.24 -5.76
N HIS A 3 3.51 -2.58 -4.61
CA HIS A 3 2.41 -2.01 -3.83
C HIS A 3 2.34 -0.47 -3.88
N ASP A 4 3.30 0.21 -4.49
CA ASP A 4 3.36 1.68 -4.48
C ASP A 4 2.36 2.32 -5.46
N TRP A 5 2.10 1.66 -6.61
CA TRP A 5 1.23 2.18 -7.66
C TRP A 5 -0.23 2.38 -7.22
N ILE A 6 -0.71 1.58 -6.26
CA ILE A 6 -2.10 1.69 -5.79
C ILE A 6 -2.31 2.97 -4.97
N PHE A 7 -1.29 3.45 -4.26
CA PHE A 7 -1.37 4.70 -3.51
C PHE A 7 -1.49 5.90 -4.43
N ASP A 8 -0.73 5.90 -5.53
CA ASP A 8 -0.83 6.95 -6.56
C ASP A 8 -2.23 6.98 -7.18
N VAL A 9 -2.78 5.82 -7.56
CA VAL A 9 -4.14 5.73 -8.12
C VAL A 9 -5.21 6.20 -7.13
N LEU A 10 -5.10 5.80 -5.85
CA LEU A 10 -6.06 6.21 -4.82
C LEU A 10 -5.97 7.72 -4.52
N ARG A 11 -4.76 8.30 -4.53
CA ARG A 11 -4.56 9.75 -4.40
C ARG A 11 -5.14 10.50 -5.60
N ASP A 12 -4.91 10.03 -6.81
CA ASP A 12 -5.47 10.63 -8.03
C ASP A 12 -7.00 10.57 -8.02
N LEU A 13 -7.56 9.43 -7.57
CA LEU A 13 -9.01 9.27 -7.41
C LEU A 13 -9.59 10.23 -6.36
N GLN A 14 -8.92 10.39 -5.22
CA GLN A 14 -9.32 11.34 -4.18
C GLN A 14 -9.29 12.78 -4.70
N ALA A 15 -8.22 13.16 -5.41
CA ALA A 15 -8.07 14.49 -5.99
C ALA A 15 -9.15 14.77 -7.05
N TYR A 16 -9.40 13.81 -7.94
CA TYR A 16 -10.46 13.90 -8.94
C TYR A 16 -11.83 14.05 -8.28
N ALA A 17 -12.14 13.22 -7.29
CA ALA A 17 -13.41 13.27 -6.58
C ALA A 17 -13.63 14.62 -5.87
N SER A 18 -12.57 15.15 -5.25
CA SER A 18 -12.61 16.47 -4.58
C SER A 18 -12.84 17.60 -5.59
N ALA A 19 -12.14 17.57 -6.73
CA ALA A 19 -12.27 18.58 -7.77
C ALA A 19 -13.65 18.58 -8.45
N ASN A 20 -14.33 17.43 -8.50
CA ASN A 20 -15.62 17.27 -9.15
C ASN A 20 -16.82 17.34 -8.20
N GLY A 21 -16.62 17.69 -6.93
CA GLY A 21 -17.72 17.78 -5.97
C GLY A 21 -18.35 16.42 -5.64
N LEU A 22 -17.55 15.36 -5.59
CA LEU A 22 -17.94 14.00 -5.23
C LEU A 22 -17.43 13.64 -3.81
N PRO A 23 -17.94 14.28 -2.74
CA PRO A 23 -17.36 14.16 -1.40
C PRO A 23 -17.41 12.75 -0.83
N ALA A 24 -18.47 11.98 -1.12
CA ALA A 24 -18.59 10.59 -0.69
C ALA A 24 -17.53 9.68 -1.35
N LEU A 25 -17.16 9.97 -2.60
CA LEU A 25 -16.13 9.22 -3.32
C LEU A 25 -14.72 9.57 -2.79
N ALA A 26 -14.46 10.85 -2.51
CA ALA A 26 -13.21 11.30 -1.91
C ALA A 26 -12.99 10.66 -0.51
N ALA A 27 -14.04 10.61 0.32
CA ALA A 27 -13.98 9.98 1.64
C ALA A 27 -13.65 8.48 1.56
N LYS A 28 -14.24 7.75 0.60
CA LYS A 28 -13.94 6.33 0.38
C LYS A 28 -12.51 6.10 -0.13
N ALA A 29 -12.00 6.97 -1.00
CA ALA A 29 -10.62 6.89 -1.45
C ALA A 29 -9.63 7.12 -0.30
N GLU A 30 -9.94 8.05 0.61
CA GLU A 30 -9.15 8.28 1.82
C GLU A 30 -9.16 7.08 2.79
N GLU A 31 -10.33 6.47 3.03
CA GLU A 31 -10.42 5.23 3.82
C GLU A 31 -9.60 4.09 3.20
N ALA A 32 -9.66 3.94 1.87
CA ALA A 32 -8.88 2.94 1.16
C ALA A 32 -7.37 3.18 1.30
N LEU A 33 -6.91 4.44 1.23
CA LEU A 33 -5.51 4.81 1.47
C LEU A 33 -5.05 4.36 2.86
N ARG A 34 -5.79 4.73 3.91
CA ARG A 34 -5.46 4.33 5.29
C ARG A 34 -5.46 2.82 5.48
N THR A 35 -6.40 2.12 4.85
CA THR A 35 -6.47 0.65 4.91
C THR A 35 -5.24 0.02 4.26
N ALA A 36 -4.86 0.49 3.06
CA ALA A 36 -3.67 0.02 2.37
C ALA A 36 -2.38 0.29 3.16
N GLU A 37 -2.26 1.45 3.82
CA GLU A 37 -1.13 1.77 4.71
C GLU A 37 -1.06 0.77 5.88
N LEU A 38 -2.19 0.52 6.57
CA LEU A 38 -2.25 -0.41 7.69
C LEU A 38 -1.89 -1.83 7.28
N GLU A 39 -2.42 -2.31 6.15
CA GLU A 39 -2.13 -3.66 5.64
C GLU A 39 -0.67 -3.80 5.21
N LEU A 40 -0.07 -2.76 4.61
CA LEU A 40 1.33 -2.78 4.18
C LEU A 40 2.30 -2.70 5.36
N ILE A 41 1.99 -1.88 6.38
CA ILE A 41 2.73 -1.82 7.64
C ILE A 41 2.64 -3.17 8.37
N ALA A 42 1.44 -3.76 8.44
CA ALA A 42 1.23 -5.07 9.05
C ALA A 42 2.02 -6.18 8.32
N ARG A 43 2.08 -6.14 6.99
CA ARG A 43 2.94 -7.04 6.20
C ARG A 43 4.44 -6.80 6.43
N GLY A 44 4.86 -5.58 6.71
CA GLY A 44 6.26 -5.23 7.01
C GLY A 44 6.79 -5.79 8.33
N THR A 45 5.91 -6.26 9.23
CA THR A 45 6.29 -6.94 10.48
C THR A 45 6.43 -8.46 10.37
N ASP A 46 5.96 -9.07 9.29
CA ASP A 46 6.04 -10.51 9.06
C ASP A 46 7.12 -10.85 8.01
N GLY A 47 8.39 -10.71 8.42
CA GLY A 47 9.51 -11.45 7.84
C GLY A 47 9.98 -11.02 6.45
N ASP A 48 10.85 -10.01 6.40
CA ASP A 48 11.96 -10.05 5.44
C ASP A 48 13.12 -10.79 6.14
N PRO A 49 13.36 -12.09 5.87
CA PRO A 49 14.68 -12.63 6.14
C PRO A 49 15.67 -11.85 5.28
N PRO A 50 16.86 -11.47 5.79
CA PRO A 50 17.83 -10.74 4.99
C PRO A 50 18.10 -11.53 3.71
N ASP A 51 17.70 -10.95 2.58
CA ASP A 51 17.98 -11.45 1.25
C ASP A 51 19.51 -11.57 1.11
N GLY A 52 20.05 -12.79 1.26
CA GLY A 52 21.49 -13.04 1.15
C GLY A 52 22.14 -14.06 2.08
N ALA A 53 21.43 -14.87 2.87
CA ALA A 53 22.09 -16.00 3.55
C ALA A 53 22.25 -17.20 2.59
N PRO A 54 23.46 -17.57 2.14
CA PRO A 54 23.65 -18.76 1.32
C PRO A 54 23.28 -19.98 2.17
N PHE A 55 22.31 -20.75 1.69
CA PHE A 55 21.94 -22.03 2.27
C PHE A 55 23.11 -23.01 2.08
N VAL A 56 23.98 -23.12 3.10
CA VAL A 56 25.05 -24.13 3.13
C VAL A 56 24.44 -25.44 3.63
N LEU A 57 24.32 -26.42 2.73
CA LEU A 57 23.97 -27.80 3.06
C LEU A 57 25.13 -28.49 3.78
N PRO A 58 24.92 -29.14 4.94
CA PRO A 58 25.92 -30.00 5.55
C PRO A 58 25.98 -31.36 4.82
N HIS A 59 27.19 -31.79 4.47
CA HIS A 59 27.52 -33.13 3.98
C HIS A 59 27.85 -34.07 5.16
#